data_AF-A0A6B9ZG70-F1
#
_entry.id   AF-A0A6B9ZG70-F1
#
_cell.length_a   1.000
_cell.length_b   1.000
_cell.length_c   1.000
_cell.angle_alpha   90.00
_cell.angle_beta   90.00
_cell.angle_gamma   90.00
#
_symmetry.space_group_name_H-M   'P 1'
#
loop_
_entity.id
_entity.type
_entity.pdbx_description
1 polymer ?
#
loop_
_entity_poly.entity_id
_entity_poly.type
_entity_poly.pdbx_seq_one_letter_code
_entity_poly.pdbx_strand_id
1 'polypeptide(L)'
;MNYIIHLNAFFTKAEGDRWLTPYHQSLYLTLFRLWNKSRFKHAITIYRDITMAKSKIGSKGTYYRCLKDLANAGYIHYYPSGVRFEAATVTIVPFLDVEQSNTGARDMDLIKSTSDTAPVPHMDPIGTRSDTGSVPDVVHFPKQEEKRYINNHTNGIHAINNKNDSYHNATEDDYQQPF
;
A
#
# COMPACT_ATOMS: atom_id res chain seq x y z
N MET A 1 -3.23 -15.42 10.28
CA MET A 1 -2.47 -14.90 9.14
C MET A 1 -1.25 -14.15 9.66
N ASN A 2 -0.06 -14.39 9.11
CA ASN A 2 1.12 -13.57 9.43
C ASN A 2 1.13 -12.32 8.54
N TYR A 3 1.07 -11.13 9.14
CA TYR A 3 0.93 -9.88 8.40
C TYR A 3 2.17 -9.53 7.58
N ILE A 4 3.38 -9.82 8.10
CA ILE A 4 4.65 -9.49 7.44
C ILE A 4 4.80 -10.40 6.23
N ILE A 5 4.61 -11.70 6.42
CA ILE A 5 4.72 -12.70 5.35
C ILE A 5 3.74 -12.38 4.22
N HIS A 6 2.47 -12.11 4.54
CA HIS A 6 1.48 -11.74 3.53
C HIS A 6 1.85 -10.48 2.76
N LEU A 7 2.35 -9.46 3.47
CA LEU A 7 2.70 -8.18 2.87
C LEU A 7 3.93 -8.31 1.96
N ASN A 8 4.93 -9.10 2.37
CA ASN A 8 6.09 -9.39 1.54
C ASN A 8 5.68 -10.16 0.28
N ALA A 9 4.86 -11.22 0.43
CA ALA A 9 4.34 -11.98 -0.70
C ALA A 9 3.51 -11.11 -1.66
N PHE A 10 2.74 -10.15 -1.13
CA PHE A 10 2.06 -9.15 -1.95
C PHE A 10 3.05 -8.33 -2.78
N PHE A 11 4.12 -7.81 -2.17
CA PHE A 11 5.11 -7.00 -2.88
C PHE A 11 5.83 -7.80 -3.95
N THR A 12 6.27 -9.03 -3.65
CA THR A 12 6.88 -9.93 -4.65
C THR A 12 5.94 -10.17 -5.84
N LYS A 13 4.66 -10.44 -5.59
CA LYS A 13 3.67 -10.60 -6.66
C LYS A 13 3.46 -9.29 -7.45
N ALA A 14 3.36 -8.16 -6.75
CA ALA A 14 3.12 -6.85 -7.34
C ALA A 14 4.28 -6.36 -8.23
N GLU A 15 5.53 -6.75 -7.92
CA GLU A 15 6.70 -6.45 -8.75
C GLU A 15 6.66 -7.16 -10.11
N GLY A 16 6.10 -8.37 -10.17
CA GLY A 16 5.88 -9.09 -11.43
C GLY A 16 4.71 -8.54 -12.26
N ASP A 17 3.72 -7.94 -11.60
CA ASP A 17 2.46 -7.51 -12.21
C ASP A 17 2.54 -6.07 -12.75
N ARG A 18 2.98 -5.91 -14.00
CA ARG A 18 3.13 -4.59 -14.66
C ARG A 18 1.84 -3.77 -14.79
N TRP A 19 0.68 -4.39 -14.63
CA TRP A 19 -0.62 -3.71 -14.69
C TRP A 19 -0.97 -2.97 -13.38
N LEU A 20 -0.28 -3.30 -12.26
CA LEU A 20 -0.50 -2.69 -10.95
C LEU A 20 -0.03 -1.23 -10.94
N THR A 21 -0.98 -0.32 -11.10
CA THR A 21 -0.71 1.12 -10.88
C THR A 21 -0.59 1.46 -9.38
N PRO A 22 -0.01 2.62 -9.02
CA PRO A 22 0.05 3.08 -7.62
C PRO A 22 -1.33 3.16 -6.93
N TYR A 23 -2.39 3.42 -7.71
CA TYR A 23 -3.76 3.42 -7.18
C TYR A 23 -4.22 2.03 -6.74
N HIS A 24 -3.86 0.97 -7.49
CA HIS A 24 -4.15 -0.41 -7.10
C HIS A 24 -3.42 -0.77 -5.81
N GLN A 25 -2.12 -0.46 -5.73
CA GLN A 25 -1.33 -0.72 -4.52
C GLN A 25 -1.89 0.01 -3.30
N SER A 26 -2.20 1.30 -3.43
CA SER A 26 -2.76 2.09 -2.34
C SER A 26 -4.13 1.56 -1.87
N LEU A 27 -4.99 1.16 -2.81
CA LEU A 27 -6.28 0.56 -2.50
C LEU A 27 -6.11 -0.79 -1.79
N TYR A 28 -5.28 -1.68 -2.33
CA TYR A 28 -5.01 -2.97 -1.73
C TYR A 28 -4.44 -2.85 -0.31
N LEU A 29 -3.44 -1.99 -0.10
CA LEU A 29 -2.86 -1.76 1.23
C LEU A 29 -3.90 -1.21 2.23
N THR A 30 -4.84 -0.39 1.74
CA THR A 30 -5.96 0.09 2.56
C THR A 30 -6.86 -1.08 2.97
N LEU A 31 -7.25 -1.94 2.03
CA LEU A 31 -8.08 -3.12 2.30
C LEU A 31 -7.36 -4.10 3.25
N PHE A 32 -6.07 -4.35 3.03
CA PHE A 32 -5.24 -5.19 3.89
C PHE A 32 -5.14 -4.63 5.32
N ARG A 33 -4.97 -3.32 5.48
CA ARG A 33 -5.00 -2.67 6.80
C ARG A 33 -6.34 -2.85 7.50
N LEU A 34 -7.46 -2.75 6.79
CA LEU A 34 -8.79 -3.02 7.33
C LEU A 34 -8.94 -4.49 7.75
N TRP A 35 -8.45 -5.41 6.92
CA TRP A 35 -8.46 -6.84 7.20
C TRP A 35 -7.64 -7.20 8.45
N ASN A 36 -6.43 -6.64 8.59
CA ASN A 36 -5.60 -6.79 9.78
C ASN A 36 -6.32 -6.24 11.04
N LYS A 37 -6.91 -5.04 10.97
CA LYS A 37 -7.69 -4.46 12.07
C LYS A 37 -8.88 -5.33 12.46
N SER A 38 -9.48 -6.03 11.51
CA SER A 38 -10.57 -6.97 11.75
C SER A 38 -10.11 -8.32 12.34
N ARG A 39 -8.82 -8.50 12.63
CA ARG A 39 -8.19 -9.76 13.05
C ARG A 39 -8.28 -10.86 11.98
N PHE A 40 -8.13 -10.48 10.71
CA PHE A 40 -8.15 -11.38 9.56
C PHE A 40 -9.44 -12.21 9.44
N LYS A 41 -10.59 -11.59 9.71
CA LYS A 41 -11.90 -12.21 9.45
C LYS A 41 -12.02 -12.64 8.00
N HIS A 42 -12.82 -13.68 7.74
CA HIS A 42 -13.04 -14.16 6.38
C HIS A 42 -13.42 -13.03 5.41
N ALA A 43 -14.33 -12.14 5.84
CA ALA A 43 -14.74 -10.98 5.05
C ALA A 43 -14.71 -9.69 5.88
N ILE A 44 -14.48 -8.57 5.20
CA ILE A 44 -14.54 -7.22 5.75
C ILE A 44 -15.60 -6.38 5.03
N THR A 45 -16.28 -5.56 5.81
CA THR A 45 -17.21 -4.55 5.30
C THR A 45 -16.45 -3.27 4.98
N ILE A 46 -16.66 -2.73 3.78
CA ILE A 46 -16.01 -1.51 3.30
C ILE A 46 -17.07 -0.48 2.87
N TYR A 47 -16.85 0.78 3.28
CA TYR A 47 -17.65 1.91 2.82
C TYR A 47 -16.88 2.67 1.77
N ARG A 48 -17.50 2.96 0.63
CA ARG A 48 -16.85 3.57 -0.53
C ARG A 48 -16.08 4.83 -0.16
N ASP A 49 -16.75 5.81 0.43
CA ASP A 49 -16.18 7.15 0.65
C ASP A 49 -15.02 7.10 1.67
N ILE A 50 -15.16 6.29 2.71
CA ILE A 50 -14.09 6.05 3.70
C ILE A 50 -12.90 5.33 3.06
N THR A 51 -13.16 4.31 2.25
CA THR A 51 -12.11 3.50 1.61
C THR A 51 -11.35 4.33 0.58
N MET A 52 -12.05 5.10 -0.25
CA MET A 52 -11.49 6.05 -1.21
C MET A 52 -10.59 7.09 -0.52
N ALA A 53 -11.07 7.71 0.55
CA ALA A 53 -10.28 8.69 1.31
C ALA A 53 -9.00 8.07 1.88
N LYS A 54 -9.09 6.87 2.45
CA LYS A 54 -7.92 6.16 3.02
C LYS A 54 -6.91 5.71 1.97
N SER A 55 -7.39 5.32 0.79
CA SER A 55 -6.55 4.94 -0.35
C SER A 55 -6.04 6.13 -1.16
N LYS A 56 -6.37 7.37 -0.75
CA LYS A 56 -6.04 8.60 -1.48
C LYS A 56 -6.53 8.58 -2.94
N ILE A 57 -7.71 8.01 -3.18
CA ILE A 57 -8.36 7.99 -4.49
C ILE A 57 -9.51 9.01 -4.48
N GLY A 58 -9.39 10.09 -5.24
CA GLY A 58 -10.43 11.12 -5.34
C GLY A 58 -11.54 10.81 -6.35
N SER A 59 -11.28 9.93 -7.33
CA SER A 59 -12.23 9.62 -8.40
C SER A 59 -12.95 8.30 -8.18
N LYS A 60 -14.30 8.32 -8.22
CA LYS A 60 -15.13 7.11 -8.16
C LYS A 60 -14.79 6.12 -9.27
N GLY A 61 -14.56 6.62 -10.49
CA GLY A 61 -14.21 5.78 -11.63
C GLY A 61 -12.90 5.02 -11.42
N THR A 62 -11.87 5.72 -10.92
CA THR A 62 -10.58 5.09 -10.58
C THR A 62 -10.74 4.05 -9.47
N TYR A 63 -11.50 4.37 -8.41
CA TYR A 63 -11.76 3.45 -7.31
C TYR A 63 -12.39 2.15 -7.78
N TYR A 64 -13.51 2.22 -8.52
CA TYR A 64 -14.22 1.03 -8.98
C TYR A 64 -13.43 0.24 -10.01
N ARG A 65 -12.69 0.91 -10.90
CA ARG A 65 -11.77 0.24 -11.83
C ARG A 65 -10.72 -0.56 -11.05
N CYS A 66 -10.00 0.08 -10.14
CA CYS A 66 -8.96 -0.60 -9.37
C CYS A 66 -9.52 -1.76 -8.52
N LEU A 67 -10.73 -1.62 -7.97
CA LEU A 67 -11.37 -2.68 -7.19
C LEU A 67 -11.73 -3.89 -8.05
N LYS A 68 -12.24 -3.66 -9.27
CA LYS A 68 -12.52 -4.71 -10.25
C LYS A 68 -11.24 -5.37 -10.75
N ASP A 69 -10.22 -4.59 -11.07
CA ASP A 69 -8.95 -5.11 -11.58
C ASP A 69 -8.26 -5.99 -10.53
N LEU A 70 -8.23 -5.55 -9.26
CA LEU A 70 -7.74 -6.36 -8.13
C LEU A 70 -8.56 -7.65 -7.94
N ALA A 71 -9.89 -7.60 -8.14
CA ALA A 71 -10.73 -8.78 -8.04
C ALA A 71 -10.47 -9.77 -9.19
N ASN A 72 -10.37 -9.27 -10.42
CA ASN A 72 -10.10 -10.07 -11.61
C ASN A 72 -8.73 -10.75 -11.55
N ALA A 73 -7.73 -10.09 -10.97
CA ALA A 73 -6.39 -10.65 -10.80
C ALA A 73 -6.24 -11.56 -9.56
N GLY A 74 -7.32 -11.79 -8.80
CA GLY A 74 -7.33 -12.71 -7.67
C GLY A 74 -6.60 -12.19 -6.42
N TYR A 75 -6.42 -10.88 -6.28
CA TYR A 75 -5.91 -10.29 -5.03
C TYR A 75 -7.00 -10.24 -3.96
N ILE A 76 -8.25 -10.05 -4.38
CA ILE A 76 -9.42 -9.94 -3.51
C ILE A 76 -10.62 -10.63 -4.15
N HIS A 77 -11.63 -10.97 -3.34
CA HIS A 77 -12.99 -11.18 -3.81
C HIS A 77 -13.84 -9.98 -3.42
N TYR A 78 -14.53 -9.39 -4.39
CA TYR A 78 -15.35 -8.19 -4.20
C TYR A 78 -16.84 -8.52 -4.37
N TYR A 79 -17.62 -8.20 -3.33
CA TYR A 79 -19.07 -8.39 -3.27
C TYR A 79 -19.76 -7.02 -3.13
N PRO A 80 -20.23 -6.41 -4.23
CA PRO A 80 -20.92 -5.12 -4.17
C PRO A 80 -22.25 -5.24 -3.43
N SER A 81 -22.68 -4.18 -2.71
CA SER A 81 -24.08 -4.09 -2.29
C SER A 81 -24.96 -3.74 -3.49
N GLY A 82 -26.15 -4.37 -3.57
CA GLY A 82 -27.19 -4.05 -4.55
C GLY A 82 -27.90 -2.73 -4.27
N VAL A 83 -27.70 -2.13 -3.09
CA VAL A 83 -28.35 -0.88 -2.67
C VAL A 83 -27.36 0.28 -2.74
N ARG A 84 -27.86 1.45 -3.15
CA ARG A 84 -27.04 2.66 -3.23
C ARG A 84 -26.58 3.08 -1.84
N PHE A 85 -25.32 3.51 -1.74
CA PHE A 85 -24.67 4.03 -0.51
C PHE A 85 -24.43 3.02 0.61
N GLU A 86 -24.77 1.75 0.39
CA GLU A 86 -24.46 0.71 1.35
C GLU A 86 -23.00 0.25 1.28
N ALA A 87 -22.60 -0.41 2.36
CA ALA A 87 -21.30 -1.02 2.45
C ALA A 87 -21.20 -2.23 1.52
N ALA A 88 -20.05 -2.39 0.88
CA ALA A 88 -19.73 -3.60 0.15
C ALA A 88 -18.91 -4.55 1.03
N THR A 89 -18.83 -5.81 0.64
CA THR A 89 -18.03 -6.81 1.33
C THR A 89 -16.82 -7.19 0.48
N VAL A 90 -15.66 -7.33 1.12
CA VAL A 90 -14.42 -7.76 0.47
C VAL A 90 -13.77 -8.88 1.27
N THR A 91 -13.25 -9.88 0.58
CA THR A 91 -12.35 -10.89 1.16
C THR A 91 -10.96 -10.70 0.55
N ILE A 92 -9.91 -10.74 1.36
CA ILE A 92 -8.52 -10.74 0.86
C ILE A 92 -8.13 -12.18 0.56
N VAL A 93 -7.52 -12.43 -0.60
CA VAL A 93 -6.97 -13.75 -0.94
C VAL A 93 -5.60 -13.88 -0.24
N PRO A 94 -5.43 -14.83 0.71
CA PRO A 94 -4.13 -15.04 1.36
C PRO A 94 -3.09 -15.51 0.35
N PHE A 95 -1.92 -14.89 0.35
CA PHE A 95 -0.77 -15.45 -0.37
C PHE A 95 -0.14 -16.51 0.53
N LEU A 96 -0.26 -17.77 0.13
CA LEU A 96 0.48 -18.87 0.76
C LEU A 96 1.88 -18.83 0.19
N ASP A 97 2.86 -18.57 1.03
CA ASP A 97 4.26 -18.71 0.65
C ASP A 97 4.54 -20.21 0.55
N VAL A 98 4.68 -20.74 -0.67
CA VAL A 98 5.11 -22.13 -0.89
C VAL A 98 6.63 -22.17 -0.78
N GLU A 99 7.15 -21.78 0.38
CA GLU A 99 8.58 -21.84 0.65
C GLU A 99 8.82 -22.89 1.74
N GLN A 100 8.67 -24.17 1.33
CA GLN A 100 9.30 -25.35 1.95
C GLN A 100 9.00 -26.69 1.23
N SER A 101 9.27 -26.79 -0.07
CA SER A 101 9.50 -28.10 -0.69
C SER A 101 10.57 -28.01 -1.80
N ASN A 102 11.72 -28.64 -1.54
CA ASN A 102 12.87 -28.92 -2.44
C ASN A 102 13.94 -27.80 -2.52
N THR A 103 15.02 -27.83 -1.73
CA THR A 103 16.22 -28.62 -2.08
C THR A 103 17.14 -28.81 -0.86
N GLY A 104 16.96 -29.94 -0.17
CA GLY A 104 18.05 -30.56 0.58
C GLY A 104 18.94 -31.34 -0.38
N ALA A 105 20.24 -31.41 -0.06
CA ALA A 105 21.30 -32.17 -0.73
C ALA A 105 21.90 -31.54 -2.01
N ARG A 106 22.88 -30.64 -1.81
CA ARG A 106 24.18 -30.78 -2.46
C ARG A 106 25.28 -30.53 -1.42
N ASP A 107 26.05 -31.58 -1.16
CA ASP A 107 27.36 -31.53 -0.52
C ASP A 107 28.20 -30.40 -1.15
N MET A 108 28.77 -29.56 -0.30
CA MET A 108 30.01 -28.85 -0.62
C MET A 108 30.90 -28.95 0.60
N ASP A 109 31.56 -30.11 0.66
CA ASP A 109 32.71 -30.35 1.50
C ASP A 109 33.92 -29.55 0.94
N LEU A 110 34.76 -29.06 1.85
CA LEU A 110 36.12 -28.53 1.65
C LEU A 110 36.29 -27.10 1.08
N ILE A 111 36.28 -26.10 1.97
CA ILE A 111 37.38 -25.11 2.00
C ILE A 111 37.95 -25.07 3.41
N LYS A 112 39.11 -25.70 3.54
CA LYS A 112 39.95 -25.73 4.73
C LYS A 112 40.59 -24.35 4.90
N SER A 113 40.45 -23.81 6.10
CA SER A 113 41.07 -22.59 6.61
C SER A 113 42.58 -22.54 6.32
N THR A 114 43.05 -21.51 5.62
CA THR A 114 44.45 -21.07 5.63
C THR A 114 44.48 -19.58 5.95
N SER A 115 44.88 -19.28 7.18
CA SER A 115 45.18 -17.95 7.68
C SER A 115 46.54 -17.50 7.17
N ASP A 116 46.56 -16.74 6.08
CA ASP A 116 47.76 -16.06 5.61
C ASP A 116 47.65 -14.55 5.93
N THR A 117 48.33 -14.13 7.00
CA THR A 117 48.54 -12.71 7.31
C THR A 117 49.71 -12.21 6.46
N ALA A 118 49.42 -11.40 5.44
CA ALA A 118 50.45 -10.68 4.68
C ALA A 118 51.03 -9.51 5.53
N PRO A 119 52.35 -9.24 5.51
CA PRO A 119 52.94 -8.12 6.24
C PRO A 119 52.63 -6.77 5.58
N VAL A 120 52.27 -5.78 6.39
CA VAL A 120 52.02 -4.40 5.96
C VAL A 120 53.35 -3.71 5.64
N PRO A 121 53.53 -3.05 4.48
CA PRO A 121 54.73 -2.26 4.20
C PRO A 121 54.74 -0.97 5.05
N HIS A 122 55.90 -0.69 5.64
CA HIS A 122 56.22 0.57 6.30
C HIS A 122 56.32 1.69 5.25
N MET A 123 55.50 2.75 5.37
CA MET A 123 55.63 3.98 4.55
C MET A 123 56.38 5.04 5.36
N ASP A 124 57.42 5.63 4.77
CA ASP A 124 58.17 6.78 5.31
C ASP A 124 57.41 8.10 5.10
N PRO A 125 57.65 9.14 5.92
CA PRO A 125 56.87 10.37 5.84
C PRO A 125 57.40 11.38 4.80
N ILE A 126 56.43 11.93 4.05
CA ILE A 126 56.32 13.32 3.55
C ILE A 126 57.38 13.83 2.56
N GLY A 127 56.92 14.01 1.32
CA GLY A 127 57.44 14.98 0.36
C GLY A 127 56.33 15.94 -0.06
N THR A 128 56.45 17.20 0.34
CA THR A 128 55.50 18.31 0.09
C THR A 128 55.41 18.62 -1.40
N ARG A 129 54.23 18.52 -2.00
CA ARG A 129 53.94 19.12 -3.32
C ARG A 129 52.58 19.80 -3.25
N SER A 130 52.62 21.12 -3.19
CA SER A 130 51.47 22.02 -3.24
C SER A 130 51.08 22.25 -4.69
N ASP A 131 49.97 21.64 -5.13
CA ASP A 131 49.26 22.03 -6.34
C ASP A 131 47.82 22.36 -5.98
N THR A 132 47.54 23.65 -5.79
CA THR A 132 46.18 24.20 -5.71
C THR A 132 45.59 24.30 -7.11
N GLY A 133 44.83 23.28 -7.51
CA GLY A 133 43.88 23.38 -8.61
C GLY A 133 42.54 23.91 -8.12
N SER A 134 42.08 25.02 -8.70
CA SER A 134 40.82 25.69 -8.35
C SER A 134 39.60 24.76 -8.53
N VAL A 135 38.80 24.62 -7.49
CA VAL A 135 37.50 23.90 -7.51
C VAL A 135 36.46 24.76 -8.24
N PRO A 136 35.70 24.22 -9.21
CA PRO A 136 34.57 24.96 -9.77
C PRO A 136 33.42 25.08 -8.76
N ASP A 137 32.83 26.28 -8.71
CA ASP A 137 31.74 26.67 -7.80
C ASP A 137 30.56 25.66 -7.83
N VAL A 138 30.21 25.17 -6.64
CA VAL A 138 29.02 24.35 -6.44
C VAL A 138 27.80 25.25 -6.54
N VAL A 139 26.99 25.06 -7.58
CA VAL A 139 25.70 25.74 -7.76
C VAL A 139 24.82 25.47 -6.52
N HIS A 140 24.40 26.54 -5.86
CA HIS A 140 23.50 26.51 -4.72
C HIS A 140 22.12 25.97 -5.16
N PHE A 141 21.81 24.72 -4.81
CA PHE A 141 20.47 24.18 -4.93
C PHE A 141 19.57 24.82 -3.87
N PRO A 142 18.45 25.48 -4.23
CA PRO A 142 17.54 26.04 -3.23
C PRO A 142 16.93 24.90 -2.40
N LYS A 143 17.06 25.00 -1.07
CA LYS A 143 16.41 24.10 -0.10
C LYS A 143 14.89 24.17 -0.31
N GLN A 144 14.28 23.05 -0.66
CA GLN A 144 12.83 22.89 -0.57
C GLN A 144 12.40 23.07 0.89
N GLU A 145 11.55 24.05 1.16
CA GLU A 145 10.91 24.23 2.46
C GLU A 145 10.05 23.00 2.80
N GLU A 146 10.41 22.28 3.85
CA GLU A 146 9.57 21.25 4.47
C GLU A 146 8.31 21.89 5.07
N LYS A 147 7.23 21.98 4.29
CA LYS A 147 5.90 22.15 4.87
C LYS A 147 5.50 20.84 5.55
N ARG A 148 5.77 20.77 6.85
CA ARG A 148 5.25 19.75 7.78
C ARG A 148 3.72 19.80 7.77
N TYR A 149 3.08 18.95 6.97
CA TYR A 149 1.66 18.66 7.12
C TYR A 149 1.48 17.75 8.34
N ILE A 150 1.39 18.36 9.52
CA ILE A 150 0.96 17.68 10.74
C ILE A 150 -0.55 17.39 10.66
N ASN A 151 -0.88 16.11 10.83
CA ASN A 151 -2.25 15.58 10.84
C ASN A 151 -3.00 16.05 12.10
N ASN A 152 -4.03 16.87 11.92
CA ASN A 152 -5.07 17.07 12.93
C ASN A 152 -6.41 16.62 12.34
N HIS A 153 -6.79 15.36 12.56
CA HIS A 153 -8.19 14.91 12.45
C HIS A 153 -8.45 13.74 13.42
N THR A 154 -8.41 14.09 14.70
CA THR A 154 -9.15 13.40 15.76
C THR A 154 -9.77 14.50 16.62
N ASN A 155 -11.08 14.38 16.85
CA ASN A 155 -11.97 15.23 17.66
C ASN A 155 -12.81 16.22 16.86
N GLY A 156 -14.00 15.76 16.43
CA GLY A 156 -15.00 16.63 15.82
C GLY A 156 -16.21 15.92 15.22
N ILE A 157 -16.77 14.88 15.85
CA ILE A 157 -18.12 14.40 15.51
C ILE A 157 -18.90 14.16 16.80
N HIS A 158 -19.31 15.27 17.42
CA HIS A 158 -20.47 15.39 18.29
C HIS A 158 -21.08 16.78 18.06
N ALA A 159 -21.65 17.01 16.87
CA ALA A 159 -22.54 18.15 16.60
C ALA A 159 -23.14 18.08 15.18
N ILE A 160 -24.07 17.15 14.95
CA ILE A 160 -25.11 17.37 13.93
C ILE A 160 -26.40 16.66 14.37
N ASN A 161 -27.07 17.26 15.36
CA ASN A 161 -28.50 17.12 15.58
C ASN A 161 -29.04 18.55 15.66
N ASN A 162 -29.72 18.98 14.60
CA ASN A 162 -30.93 19.83 14.53
C ASN A 162 -30.90 20.72 13.29
N LYS A 163 -31.78 20.39 12.34
CA LYS A 163 -32.59 21.34 11.56
C LYS A 163 -33.58 20.51 10.74
N ASN A 164 -34.70 20.19 11.36
CA ASN A 164 -35.96 20.02 10.64
C ASN A 164 -36.47 21.41 10.27
N ASP A 165 -36.92 21.55 9.01
CA ASP A 165 -38.15 22.21 8.56
C ASP A 165 -37.99 22.44 7.03
N SER A 166 -38.67 21.61 6.21
CA SER A 166 -39.88 21.96 5.45
C SER A 166 -39.56 22.86 4.24
N TYR A 167 -39.81 22.56 2.96
CA TYR A 167 -40.94 21.94 2.24
C TYR A 167 -40.35 21.27 0.95
N HIS A 168 -40.96 20.35 0.21
CA HIS A 168 -42.28 20.41 -0.43
C HIS A 168 -42.65 19.06 -1.06
N ASN A 169 -43.95 18.80 -1.13
CA ASN A 169 -44.62 17.60 -1.64
C ASN A 169 -44.30 17.29 -3.11
N ALA A 170 -44.11 15.99 -3.41
CA ALA A 170 -44.43 15.44 -4.72
C ALA A 170 -45.13 14.09 -4.49
N THR A 171 -46.39 14.08 -4.93
CA THR A 171 -47.38 13.01 -4.97
C THR A 171 -46.82 11.65 -5.37
N GLU A 172 -47.19 10.65 -4.57
CA GLU A 172 -47.36 9.25 -4.99
C GLU A 172 -48.35 9.20 -6.16
N ASP A 173 -47.94 8.60 -7.28
CA ASP A 173 -48.77 7.74 -8.13
C ASP A 173 -47.90 7.19 -9.27
N ASP A 174 -48.19 5.96 -9.67
CA ASP A 174 -47.61 5.19 -10.80
C ASP A 174 -46.27 4.47 -10.62
N TYR A 175 -46.33 3.32 -9.92
CA TYR A 175 -45.71 2.10 -10.43
C TYR A 175 -46.65 0.91 -10.21
N GLN A 176 -47.65 0.76 -11.07
CA GLN A 176 -48.29 -0.53 -11.28
C GLN A 176 -47.49 -1.36 -12.30
N GLN A 177 -47.09 -2.55 -11.87
CA GLN A 177 -46.87 -3.73 -12.72
C GLN A 177 -47.56 -4.89 -11.97
N PRO A 178 -48.38 -5.71 -12.65
CA PRO A 178 -47.78 -6.82 -13.40
C PRO A 178 -48.51 -7.20 -14.71
N PHE A 179 -47.75 -7.60 -15.73
CA PHE A 179 -47.71 -8.94 -16.36
C PHE A 179 -46.70 -8.91 -17.52
#